data_AF-A0A9X8DYS5-F1
#
_entry.id   AF-A0A9X8DYS5-F1
#
_cell.length_a   1.000
_cell.length_b   1.000
_cell.length_c   1.000
_cell.angle_alpha   90.00
_cell.angle_beta   90.00
_cell.angle_gamma   90.00
#
_symmetry.space_group_name_H-M   'P 1'
#
loop_
_entity.id
_entity.type
_entity.pdbx_description
1 polymer ?
#
loop_
_entity_poly.entity_id
_entity_poly.type
_entity_poly.pdbx_seq_one_letter_code
_entity_poly.pdbx_strand_id
1 'polypeptide(L)'
;RTETEYEDNLIAKTFLFQFVNSYASLFYIAFIKNAIPDNACTDVAKGGCLFDLMFSLGIIFGLRLTSGNFFEAVLPYIKRKLAARFRKPDTSEDGVQRHVSAAEEQMHLGAYDNMGIFADYNEMIIQFGYITLFVVSFPLAPFLALLNNYFEIRIDAFKLAKESRRPNPHGAEDIGTWQTILEIMGTISVVTNVAAVVFVSNHTFSGMSFESKLWTFIAVEHVILLFKYVLSVVIDDVPEDVKLQLDRSKFLNDKVVHLIQDDDDADLVKGNKLKVDLTIFDEDV
;
A
#
# COMPACT_ATOMS: atom_id res chain seq x y z
N ARG A 1 -2.71 21.72 14.38
CA ARG A 1 -1.93 20.64 13.77
C ARG A 1 -2.63 19.34 14.10
N THR A 2 -3.10 18.61 13.10
CA THR A 2 -3.87 17.38 13.27
C THR A 2 -2.94 16.16 13.38
N GLU A 3 -3.48 15.03 13.87
CA GLU A 3 -2.75 13.75 13.90
C GLU A 3 -2.46 13.26 12.48
N THR A 4 -3.44 13.38 11.57
CA THR A 4 -3.32 13.08 10.13
C THR A 4 -2.15 13.82 9.48
N GLU A 5 -2.04 15.14 9.69
CA GLU A 5 -0.91 15.93 9.15
C GLU A 5 0.44 15.43 9.67
N TYR A 6 0.51 14.97 10.92
CA TYR A 6 1.74 14.43 11.48
C TYR A 6 2.11 13.09 10.83
N GLU A 7 1.14 12.20 10.67
CA GLU A 7 1.31 10.88 10.06
C GLU A 7 1.71 11.00 8.59
N ASP A 8 1.03 11.82 7.81
CA ASP A 8 1.36 12.05 6.39
C ASP A 8 2.81 12.52 6.20
N ASN A 9 3.23 13.48 7.02
CA ASN A 9 4.61 13.98 7.00
C ASN A 9 5.62 12.93 7.46
N LEU A 10 5.26 12.09 8.43
CA LEU A 10 6.11 11.00 8.91
C LEU A 10 6.27 9.91 7.84
N ILE A 11 5.17 9.53 7.19
CA ILE A 11 5.11 8.56 6.09
C ILE A 11 6.01 9.04 4.95
N ALA A 12 5.81 10.27 4.46
CA ALA A 12 6.57 10.82 3.34
C ALA A 12 8.08 10.83 3.60
N LYS A 13 8.50 11.27 4.79
CA LYS A 13 9.94 11.35 5.15
C LYS A 13 10.57 9.97 5.32
N THR A 14 9.87 9.06 5.98
CA THR A 14 10.39 7.72 6.25
C THR A 14 10.45 6.91 4.95
N PHE A 15 9.43 7.01 4.11
CA PHE A 15 9.40 6.39 2.80
C PHE A 15 10.54 6.88 1.92
N LEU A 16 10.83 8.19 1.87
CA LEU A 16 11.94 8.70 1.05
C LEU A 16 13.29 8.09 1.46
N PHE A 17 13.53 7.94 2.77
CA PHE A 17 14.72 7.25 3.26
C PHE A 17 14.74 5.77 2.86
N GLN A 18 13.62 5.07 3.02
CA GLN A 18 13.50 3.65 2.68
C GLN A 18 13.59 3.41 1.17
N PHE A 19 13.09 4.31 0.34
CA PHE A 19 13.20 4.28 -1.11
C PHE A 19 14.68 4.33 -1.53
N VAL A 20 15.43 5.33 -1.05
CA VAL A 20 16.87 5.42 -1.36
C VAL A 20 17.59 4.18 -0.88
N ASN A 21 17.37 3.74 0.36
CA ASN A 21 18.04 2.57 0.91
C ASN A 21 17.69 1.26 0.17
N SER A 22 16.46 1.13 -0.30
CA SER A 22 15.96 -0.10 -0.95
C SER A 22 16.34 -0.20 -2.42
N TYR A 23 16.46 0.93 -3.13
CA TYR A 23 16.61 0.96 -4.58
C TYR A 23 17.93 1.55 -5.07
N ALA A 24 18.71 2.28 -4.26
CA ALA A 24 19.93 2.94 -4.72
C ALA A 24 20.94 1.95 -5.33
N SER A 25 21.08 0.75 -4.75
CA SER A 25 21.95 -0.29 -5.30
C SER A 25 21.47 -0.80 -6.66
N LEU A 26 20.16 -0.92 -6.87
CA LEU A 26 19.57 -1.35 -8.13
C LEU A 26 19.69 -0.26 -9.20
N PHE A 27 19.43 1.01 -8.85
CA PHE A 27 19.68 2.15 -9.75
C PHE A 27 21.17 2.26 -10.13
N TYR A 28 22.07 2.00 -9.18
CA TYR A 28 23.50 1.96 -9.46
C TYR A 28 23.85 0.87 -10.47
N ILE A 29 23.37 -0.37 -10.26
CA ILE A 29 23.62 -1.48 -11.19
C ILE A 29 23.03 -1.19 -12.57
N ALA A 30 21.83 -0.63 -12.62
CA ALA A 30 21.11 -0.38 -13.86
C ALA A 30 21.77 0.72 -14.71
N PHE A 31 22.11 1.86 -14.12
CA PHE A 31 22.44 3.08 -14.90
C PHE A 31 23.86 3.61 -14.69
N ILE A 32 24.52 3.29 -13.58
CA ILE A 32 25.82 3.90 -13.22
C ILE A 32 26.97 2.91 -13.43
N LYS A 33 26.77 1.64 -13.09
CA LYS A 33 27.83 0.61 -13.05
C LYS A 33 28.64 0.56 -14.36
N ASN A 34 27.97 0.51 -15.50
CA ASN A 34 28.61 0.45 -16.83
C ASN A 34 29.35 1.74 -17.24
N ALA A 35 29.05 2.87 -16.61
CA ALA A 35 29.67 4.16 -16.92
C ALA A 35 30.99 4.36 -16.19
N ILE A 36 31.25 3.60 -15.12
CA ILE A 36 32.45 3.72 -14.30
C ILE A 36 33.55 2.82 -14.89
N PRO A 37 34.74 3.37 -15.22
CA PRO A 37 35.90 2.58 -15.63
C PRO A 37 36.22 1.50 -14.58
N ASP A 38 36.58 0.30 -15.02
CA ASP A 38 36.87 -0.90 -14.20
C ASP A 38 35.66 -1.65 -13.59
N ASN A 39 34.45 -1.07 -13.60
CA ASN A 39 33.23 -1.76 -13.15
C ASN A 39 32.42 -2.33 -14.32
N ALA A 40 32.95 -3.37 -14.96
CA ALA A 40 32.21 -4.05 -16.03
C ALA A 40 31.01 -4.83 -15.46
N CYS A 41 29.87 -4.73 -16.13
CA CYS A 41 28.77 -5.67 -15.91
C CYS A 41 29.17 -7.07 -16.40
N THR A 42 28.44 -8.10 -15.97
CA THR A 42 28.62 -9.46 -16.50
C THR A 42 28.59 -9.45 -18.03
N ASP A 43 29.33 -10.38 -18.66
CA ASP A 43 29.51 -10.48 -20.11
C ASP A 43 28.23 -10.12 -20.90
N VAL A 44 28.40 -9.26 -21.91
CA VAL A 44 27.34 -8.79 -22.80
C VAL A 44 26.60 -9.96 -23.45
N ALA A 45 27.29 -11.08 -23.71
CA ALA A 45 26.69 -12.30 -24.25
C ALA A 45 25.66 -12.97 -23.31
N LYS A 46 25.71 -12.66 -22.00
CA LYS A 46 24.79 -13.18 -20.97
C LYS A 46 23.70 -12.19 -20.56
N GLY A 47 23.64 -11.02 -21.19
CA GLY A 47 22.62 -9.99 -20.90
C GLY A 47 23.13 -8.75 -20.16
N GLY A 48 24.45 -8.61 -19.97
CA GLY A 48 25.04 -7.36 -19.49
C GLY A 48 24.55 -6.94 -18.09
N CYS A 49 24.33 -5.64 -17.91
CA CYS A 49 23.86 -5.08 -16.64
C CYS A 49 22.41 -5.45 -16.31
N LEU A 50 21.57 -5.76 -17.30
CA LEU A 50 20.20 -6.23 -17.05
C LEU A 50 20.20 -7.58 -16.35
N PHE A 51 21.16 -8.46 -16.67
CA PHE A 51 21.31 -9.74 -16.00
C PHE A 51 21.79 -9.56 -14.54
N ASP A 52 22.77 -8.68 -14.30
CA ASP A 52 23.22 -8.34 -12.95
C ASP A 52 22.10 -7.76 -12.08
N LEU A 53 21.28 -6.90 -12.71
CA LEU A 53 20.10 -6.30 -12.10
C LEU A 53 19.06 -7.38 -11.76
N MET A 54 18.76 -8.29 -12.69
CA MET A 54 17.85 -9.42 -12.48
C MET A 54 18.29 -10.29 -11.30
N PHE A 55 19.58 -10.66 -11.23
CA PHE A 55 20.09 -11.47 -10.12
C PHE A 55 20.01 -10.74 -8.78
N SER A 56 20.42 -9.47 -8.76
CA SER A 56 20.41 -8.66 -7.53
C SER A 56 18.98 -8.45 -7.04
N LEU A 57 18.05 -8.12 -7.95
CA LEU A 57 16.62 -8.00 -7.67
C LEU A 57 16.04 -9.33 -7.19
N GLY A 58 16.36 -10.44 -7.87
CA GLY A 58 15.88 -11.77 -7.49
C GLY A 58 16.34 -12.21 -6.09
N ILE A 59 17.60 -11.93 -5.73
CA ILE A 59 18.14 -12.20 -4.39
C ILE A 59 17.44 -11.32 -3.35
N ILE A 60 17.34 -10.00 -3.58
CA ILE A 60 16.69 -9.08 -2.64
C ILE A 60 15.22 -9.45 -2.45
N PHE A 61 14.51 -9.70 -3.56
CA PHE A 61 13.10 -10.07 -3.54
C PHE A 61 12.87 -11.41 -2.83
N GLY A 62 13.68 -12.43 -3.13
CA GLY A 62 13.61 -13.73 -2.46
C GLY A 62 13.98 -13.68 -0.98
N LEU A 63 14.98 -12.88 -0.59
CA LEU A 63 15.31 -12.65 0.81
C LEU A 63 14.17 -11.97 1.55
N ARG A 64 13.55 -10.94 0.97
CA ARG A 64 12.38 -10.29 1.59
C ARG A 64 11.20 -11.23 1.71
N LEU A 65 10.86 -11.95 0.63
CA LEU A 65 9.82 -12.98 0.59
C LEU A 65 9.95 -13.99 1.74
N THR A 66 11.17 -14.45 2.00
CA THR A 66 11.40 -15.50 3.00
C THR A 66 11.61 -14.95 4.41
N SER A 67 12.28 -13.80 4.55
CA SER A 67 12.60 -13.24 5.87
C SER A 67 11.41 -12.57 6.54
N GLY A 68 10.60 -11.79 5.82
CA GLY A 68 9.40 -11.12 6.37
C GLY A 68 8.42 -12.14 6.95
N ASN A 69 7.92 -13.02 6.08
CA ASN A 69 7.06 -14.15 6.44
C ASN A 69 7.64 -15.03 7.57
N PHE A 70 8.96 -15.27 7.60
CA PHE A 70 9.58 -16.05 8.67
C PHE A 70 9.56 -15.32 10.02
N PHE A 71 9.98 -14.06 10.06
CA PHE A 71 9.99 -13.29 11.29
C PHE A 71 8.58 -13.01 11.82
N GLU A 72 7.61 -12.91 10.94
CA GLU A 72 6.25 -12.58 11.32
C GLU A 72 5.41 -13.79 11.72
N ALA A 73 5.57 -14.95 11.06
CA ALA A 73 4.81 -16.15 11.40
C ALA A 73 5.56 -17.08 12.36
N VAL A 74 6.86 -17.32 12.12
CA VAL A 74 7.62 -18.37 12.81
C VAL A 74 8.13 -17.90 14.16
N LEU A 75 8.61 -16.66 14.25
CA LEU A 75 9.17 -16.12 15.49
C LEU A 75 8.15 -16.01 16.64
N PRO A 76 6.92 -15.48 16.45
CA PRO A 76 5.92 -15.49 17.52
C PRO A 76 5.50 -16.91 17.91
N TYR A 77 5.36 -17.82 16.93
CA TYR A 77 5.08 -19.23 17.21
C TYR A 77 6.16 -19.89 18.09
N ILE A 78 7.45 -19.66 17.77
CA ILE A 78 8.58 -20.15 18.57
C ILE A 78 8.57 -19.53 19.96
N LYS A 79 8.42 -18.20 20.07
CA LYS A 79 8.35 -17.49 21.35
C LYS A 79 7.23 -18.05 22.22
N ARG A 80 6.03 -18.25 21.67
CA ARG A 80 4.88 -18.83 22.38
C ARG A 80 5.17 -20.24 22.87
N LYS A 81 5.77 -21.09 22.03
CA LYS A 81 6.10 -22.47 22.39
C LYS A 81 7.19 -22.55 23.46
N LEU A 82 8.19 -21.67 23.40
CA LEU A 82 9.23 -21.55 24.43
C LEU A 82 8.65 -21.01 25.75
N ALA A 83 7.85 -19.94 25.68
CA ALA A 83 7.17 -19.37 26.84
C ALA A 83 6.29 -20.42 27.51
N ALA A 84 5.48 -21.18 26.76
CA ALA A 84 4.66 -22.26 27.31
C ALA A 84 5.49 -23.38 27.98
N ARG A 85 6.73 -23.61 27.52
CA ARG A 85 7.63 -24.62 28.09
C ARG A 85 8.30 -24.16 29.39
N PHE A 86 8.58 -22.86 29.52
CA PHE A 86 9.28 -22.29 30.67
C PHE A 86 8.34 -21.58 31.66
N ARG A 87 7.06 -21.40 31.31
CA ARG A 87 6.05 -20.81 32.19
C ARG A 87 5.75 -21.78 33.34
N LYS A 88 6.18 -21.39 34.54
CA LYS A 88 5.71 -22.02 35.78
C LYS A 88 4.22 -21.70 35.96
N PRO A 89 3.41 -22.64 36.48
CA PRO A 89 2.02 -22.33 36.78
C PRO A 89 1.97 -21.20 37.81
N ASP A 90 1.16 -20.17 37.55
CA ASP A 90 0.89 -19.11 38.53
C ASP A 90 0.00 -19.70 39.63
N THR A 91 0.61 -20.19 40.69
CA THR A 91 -0.08 -20.62 41.92
C THR A 91 -0.34 -19.40 42.81
N SER A 92 -1.57 -19.24 43.31
CA SER A 92 -1.87 -18.25 44.35
C SER A 92 -1.15 -18.60 45.66
N GLU A 93 -1.12 -17.68 46.63
CA GLU A 93 -0.56 -17.93 47.98
C GLU A 93 -1.20 -19.16 48.66
N ASP A 94 -2.43 -19.51 48.29
CA ASP A 94 -3.18 -20.67 48.80
C ASP A 94 -2.95 -21.98 48.02
N GLY A 95 -2.00 -21.99 47.05
CA GLY A 95 -1.68 -23.17 46.25
C GLY A 95 -2.70 -23.52 45.15
N VAL A 96 -3.70 -22.66 44.92
CA VAL A 96 -4.69 -22.82 43.85
C VAL A 96 -4.11 -22.30 42.53
N GLN A 97 -4.31 -23.04 41.43
CA GLN A 97 -3.93 -22.56 40.10
C GLN A 97 -4.76 -21.33 39.72
N ARG A 98 -4.10 -20.18 39.54
CA ARG A 98 -4.76 -18.96 39.07
C ARG A 98 -5.09 -19.09 37.59
N HIS A 99 -6.37 -18.99 37.25
CA HIS A 99 -6.79 -18.83 35.86
C HIS A 99 -6.52 -17.38 35.43
N VAL A 100 -5.77 -17.21 34.33
CA VAL A 100 -5.51 -15.88 33.77
C VAL A 100 -6.80 -15.36 33.14
N SER A 101 -7.18 -14.12 33.46
CA SER A 101 -8.35 -13.48 32.86
C SER A 101 -8.08 -13.12 31.40
N ALA A 102 -9.15 -12.99 30.60
CA ALA A 102 -9.01 -12.57 29.19
C ALA A 102 -8.35 -11.19 29.05
N ALA A 103 -8.53 -10.29 30.02
CA ALA A 103 -7.91 -8.97 30.04
C ALA A 103 -6.39 -9.05 30.28
N GLU A 104 -5.95 -9.93 31.20
CA GLU A 104 -4.53 -10.19 31.44
C GLU A 104 -3.87 -10.86 30.23
N GLU A 105 -4.55 -11.82 29.58
CA GLU A 105 -4.05 -12.45 28.35
C GLU A 105 -3.85 -11.42 27.23
N GLN A 106 -4.82 -10.51 27.03
CA GLN A 106 -4.68 -9.39 26.09
C GLN A 106 -3.53 -8.45 26.49
N MET A 107 -3.35 -8.15 27.78
CA MET A 107 -2.25 -7.28 28.23
C MET A 107 -0.86 -7.85 27.92
N HIS A 108 -0.73 -9.19 27.80
CA HIS A 108 0.51 -9.85 27.40
C HIS A 108 0.83 -9.79 25.90
N LEU A 109 -0.15 -9.44 25.05
CA LEU A 109 0.06 -9.31 23.60
C LEU A 109 0.70 -7.95 23.24
N GLY A 110 1.35 -7.89 22.07
CA GLY A 110 1.93 -6.65 21.55
C GLY A 110 0.86 -5.63 21.13
N ALA A 111 1.13 -4.34 21.28
CA ALA A 111 0.26 -3.31 20.72
C ALA A 111 0.44 -3.23 19.19
N TYR A 112 -0.65 -3.09 18.46
CA TYR A 112 -0.65 -2.74 17.04
C TYR A 112 -1.08 -1.28 16.93
N ASP A 113 -0.09 -0.41 16.76
CA ASP A 113 -0.26 1.04 16.67
C ASP A 113 -0.02 1.53 15.23
N ASN A 114 0.00 2.84 15.04
CA ASN A 114 0.18 3.47 13.73
C ASN A 114 1.54 3.11 13.11
N MET A 115 2.55 2.76 13.93
CA MET A 115 3.84 2.28 13.44
C MET A 115 3.75 0.85 12.90
N GLY A 116 2.90 0.01 13.49
CA GLY A 116 2.53 -1.30 12.95
C GLY A 116 1.88 -1.19 11.57
N ILE A 117 0.89 -0.31 11.42
CA ILE A 117 0.23 -0.03 10.14
C ILE A 117 1.24 0.49 9.10
N PHE A 118 2.11 1.41 9.52
CA PHE A 118 3.16 1.94 8.66
C PHE A 118 4.09 0.83 8.15
N ALA A 119 4.52 -0.08 9.01
CA ALA A 119 5.41 -1.18 8.63
C ALA A 119 4.78 -2.08 7.57
N ASP A 120 3.51 -2.46 7.76
CA ASP A 120 2.77 -3.33 6.87
C ASP A 120 2.56 -2.67 5.49
N TYR A 121 2.16 -1.38 5.45
CA TYR A 121 2.07 -0.63 4.18
C TYR A 121 3.42 -0.46 3.50
N ASN A 122 4.47 -0.14 4.27
CA ASN A 122 5.80 0.04 3.73
C ASN A 122 6.33 -1.25 3.07
N GLU A 123 6.09 -2.41 3.68
CA GLU A 123 6.44 -3.70 3.08
C GLU A 123 5.79 -3.87 1.71
N MET A 124 4.47 -3.64 1.61
CA MET A 124 3.71 -3.75 0.37
C MET A 124 4.15 -2.75 -0.70
N ILE A 125 4.43 -1.51 -0.31
CA ILE A 125 4.81 -0.45 -1.25
C ILE A 125 6.23 -0.65 -1.76
N ILE A 126 7.15 -1.09 -0.89
CA ILE A 126 8.51 -1.39 -1.35
C ILE A 126 8.50 -2.62 -2.28
N GLN A 127 7.65 -3.62 -2.01
CA GLN A 127 7.41 -4.75 -2.90
C GLN A 127 6.88 -4.27 -4.26
N PHE A 128 5.89 -3.38 -4.29
CA PHE A 128 5.37 -2.77 -5.52
C PHE A 128 6.48 -2.07 -6.32
N GLY A 129 7.38 -1.34 -5.67
CA GLY A 129 8.50 -0.69 -6.37
C GLY A 129 9.49 -1.69 -6.98
N TYR A 130 9.81 -2.79 -6.31
CA TYR A 130 10.66 -3.84 -6.89
C TYR A 130 10.04 -4.48 -8.13
N ILE A 131 8.72 -4.63 -8.15
CA ILE A 131 7.99 -5.19 -9.28
C ILE A 131 7.95 -4.18 -10.43
N THR A 132 7.57 -2.93 -10.15
CA THR A 132 7.25 -1.96 -11.19
C THR A 132 8.49 -1.28 -11.76
N LEU A 133 9.42 -0.78 -10.93
CA LEU A 133 10.58 0.02 -11.38
C LEU A 133 11.52 -0.77 -12.31
N PHE A 134 11.58 -2.09 -12.16
CA PHE A 134 12.57 -2.94 -12.84
C PHE A 134 11.94 -4.15 -13.55
N VAL A 135 10.65 -4.09 -13.92
CA VAL A 135 9.92 -5.21 -14.53
C VAL A 135 10.60 -5.76 -15.79
N VAL A 136 11.23 -4.88 -16.58
CA VAL A 136 11.96 -5.26 -17.80
C VAL A 136 13.12 -6.22 -17.50
N SER A 137 13.74 -6.12 -16.32
CA SER A 137 14.86 -6.98 -15.92
C SER A 137 14.39 -8.32 -15.35
N PHE A 138 13.27 -8.35 -14.63
CA PHE A 138 12.77 -9.55 -13.98
C PHE A 138 11.25 -9.72 -14.17
N PRO A 139 10.81 -10.25 -15.33
CA PRO A 139 9.38 -10.38 -15.67
C PRO A 139 8.60 -11.34 -14.76
N LEU A 140 9.28 -12.22 -14.01
CA LEU A 140 8.64 -13.15 -13.08
C LEU A 140 8.25 -12.48 -11.74
N ALA A 141 8.73 -11.26 -11.47
CA ALA A 141 8.48 -10.55 -10.20
C ALA A 141 6.99 -10.42 -9.84
N PRO A 142 6.06 -10.04 -10.75
CA PRO A 142 4.64 -9.93 -10.41
C PRO A 142 4.03 -11.27 -9.97
N PHE A 143 4.45 -12.38 -10.59
CA PHE A 143 3.95 -13.71 -10.23
C PHE A 143 4.44 -14.13 -8.83
N LEU A 144 5.71 -13.88 -8.51
CA LEU A 144 6.25 -14.16 -7.18
C LEU A 144 5.62 -13.26 -6.11
N ALA A 145 5.33 -12.01 -6.44
CA ALA A 145 4.61 -11.09 -5.56
C ALA A 145 3.18 -11.57 -5.28
N LEU A 146 2.47 -12.04 -6.31
CA LEU A 146 1.13 -12.61 -6.13
C LEU A 146 1.16 -13.81 -5.18
N LEU A 147 2.14 -14.70 -5.33
CA LEU A 147 2.33 -15.82 -4.40
C LEU A 147 2.67 -15.34 -2.99
N ASN A 148 3.50 -14.30 -2.84
CA ASN A 148 3.76 -13.70 -1.54
C ASN A 148 2.47 -13.22 -0.89
N ASN A 149 1.71 -12.37 -1.61
CA ASN A 149 0.55 -11.69 -1.09
C ASN A 149 -0.55 -12.68 -0.70
N TYR A 150 -0.61 -13.84 -1.35
CA TYR A 150 -1.49 -14.95 -0.92
C TYR A 150 -1.18 -15.45 0.50
N PHE A 151 0.11 -15.62 0.83
CA PHE A 151 0.53 -16.01 2.18
C PHE A 151 0.45 -14.85 3.16
N GLU A 152 0.88 -13.66 2.74
CA GLU A 152 0.89 -12.42 3.51
C GLU A 152 -0.48 -12.14 4.15
N ILE A 153 -1.54 -12.16 3.34
CA ILE A 153 -2.92 -11.92 3.80
C ILE A 153 -3.30 -12.86 4.95
N ARG A 154 -2.82 -14.10 4.94
CA ARG A 154 -3.11 -15.09 6.00
C ARG A 154 -2.25 -14.86 7.24
N ILE A 155 -0.99 -14.46 7.05
CA ILE A 155 -0.04 -14.19 8.13
C ILE A 155 -0.44 -12.91 8.88
N ASP A 156 -0.76 -11.83 8.16
CA ASP A 156 -1.28 -10.59 8.74
C ASP A 156 -2.59 -10.79 9.48
N ALA A 157 -3.52 -11.54 8.88
CA ALA A 157 -4.78 -11.87 9.56
C ALA A 157 -4.53 -12.65 10.86
N PHE A 158 -3.55 -13.56 10.88
CA PHE A 158 -3.17 -14.28 12.09
C PHE A 158 -2.51 -13.37 13.12
N LYS A 159 -1.56 -12.50 12.70
CA LYS A 159 -0.91 -11.49 13.54
C LYS A 159 -1.94 -10.62 14.26
N LEU A 160 -2.86 -10.02 13.51
CA LEU A 160 -3.91 -9.15 14.06
C LEU A 160 -4.91 -9.91 14.95
N ALA A 161 -5.26 -11.16 14.59
CA ALA A 161 -6.27 -11.92 15.33
C ALA A 161 -5.73 -12.63 16.59
N LYS A 162 -4.44 -12.97 16.64
CA LYS A 162 -3.87 -13.85 17.68
C LYS A 162 -2.62 -13.34 18.37
N GLU A 163 -1.83 -12.46 17.76
CA GLU A 163 -0.53 -12.02 18.31
C GLU A 163 -0.53 -10.54 18.72
N SER A 164 -1.49 -9.76 18.21
CA SER A 164 -1.69 -8.37 18.58
C SER A 164 -2.86 -8.18 19.53
N ARG A 165 -2.73 -7.20 20.42
CA ARG A 165 -3.86 -6.62 21.16
C ARG A 165 -4.84 -6.03 20.17
N ARG A 166 -6.13 -6.15 20.48
CA ARG A 166 -7.18 -5.52 19.67
C ARG A 166 -6.90 -4.01 19.55
N PRO A 167 -6.63 -3.49 18.35
CA PRO A 167 -6.44 -2.05 18.16
C PRO A 167 -7.78 -1.32 18.30
N ASN A 168 -7.72 -0.03 18.64
CA ASN A 168 -8.90 0.81 18.62
C ASN A 168 -9.31 1.07 17.17
N PRO A 169 -10.60 0.93 16.81
CA PRO A 169 -11.05 1.23 15.46
C PRO A 169 -10.97 2.75 15.20
N HIS A 170 -10.35 3.12 14.09
CA HIS A 170 -10.31 4.50 13.59
C HIS A 170 -11.05 4.57 12.25
N GLY A 171 -11.79 5.67 12.04
CA GLY A 171 -12.34 5.96 10.72
C GLY A 171 -11.23 6.48 9.81
N ALA A 172 -11.12 5.93 8.61
CA ALA A 172 -10.24 6.40 7.55
C ALA A 172 -11.05 6.51 6.26
N GLU A 173 -10.88 7.62 5.55
CA GLU A 173 -11.53 7.86 4.26
C GLU A 173 -10.74 7.26 3.09
N ASP A 174 -9.41 7.19 3.24
CA ASP A 174 -8.48 6.67 2.24
C ASP A 174 -7.27 5.99 2.91
N ILE A 175 -6.28 5.61 2.09
CA ILE A 175 -4.99 5.06 2.55
C ILE A 175 -3.95 6.17 2.84
N GLY A 176 -4.35 7.43 2.82
CA GLY A 176 -3.51 8.61 3.05
C GLY A 176 -2.42 8.80 1.99
N THR A 177 -1.29 9.37 2.44
CA THR A 177 -0.11 9.69 1.61
C THR A 177 0.44 8.51 0.78
N TRP A 178 0.11 7.27 1.15
CA TRP A 178 0.51 6.07 0.42
C TRP A 178 -0.01 6.05 -1.03
N GLN A 179 -1.22 6.58 -1.28
CA GLN A 179 -1.76 6.69 -2.64
C GLN A 179 -0.86 7.58 -3.52
N THR A 180 -0.50 8.77 -3.00
CA THR A 180 0.41 9.68 -3.69
C THR A 180 1.78 9.05 -3.95
N ILE A 181 2.30 8.26 -3.00
CA ILE A 181 3.56 7.51 -3.17
C ILE A 181 3.46 6.50 -4.31
N LEU A 182 2.37 5.72 -4.38
CA LEU A 182 2.14 4.74 -5.44
C LEU A 182 2.06 5.41 -6.82
N GLU A 183 1.39 6.56 -6.92
CA GLU A 183 1.26 7.33 -8.16
C GLU A 183 2.62 7.87 -8.66
N ILE A 184 3.40 8.47 -7.75
CA ILE A 184 4.75 8.97 -8.04
C ILE A 184 5.64 7.80 -8.48
N MET A 185 5.64 6.70 -7.74
CA MET A 185 6.43 5.51 -8.07
C MET A 185 6.00 4.89 -9.40
N GLY A 186 4.71 4.88 -9.71
CA GLY A 186 4.18 4.47 -11.01
C GLY A 186 4.68 5.36 -12.16
N THR A 187 4.83 6.66 -11.94
CA THR A 187 5.42 7.59 -12.93
C THR A 187 6.93 7.34 -13.08
N ILE A 188 7.68 7.20 -11.98
CA ILE A 188 9.11 6.88 -12.00
C ILE A 188 9.37 5.54 -12.69
N SER A 189 8.47 4.57 -12.51
CA SER A 189 8.53 3.25 -13.16
C SER A 189 8.50 3.36 -14.68
N VAL A 190 7.68 4.23 -15.26
CA VAL A 190 7.66 4.45 -16.72
C VAL A 190 9.03 4.92 -17.19
N VAL A 191 9.56 5.97 -16.56
CA VAL A 191 10.88 6.54 -16.89
C VAL A 191 11.99 5.49 -16.75
N THR A 192 11.99 4.75 -15.65
CA THR A 192 13.01 3.75 -15.32
C THR A 192 13.01 2.59 -16.32
N ASN A 193 11.84 2.05 -16.68
CA ASN A 193 11.77 0.94 -17.62
C ASN A 193 12.11 1.36 -19.05
N VAL A 194 11.64 2.52 -19.51
CA VAL A 194 12.01 3.03 -20.84
C VAL A 194 13.51 3.29 -20.90
N ALA A 195 14.10 3.89 -19.86
CA ALA A 195 15.55 4.07 -19.77
C ALA A 195 16.31 2.73 -19.78
N ALA A 196 15.83 1.72 -19.04
CA ALA A 196 16.43 0.39 -19.02
C ALA A 196 16.41 -0.26 -20.41
N VAL A 197 15.30 -0.14 -21.16
CA VAL A 197 15.20 -0.69 -22.52
C VAL A 197 16.10 0.07 -23.51
N VAL A 198 16.17 1.39 -23.43
CA VAL A 198 16.88 2.21 -24.43
C VAL A 198 18.39 2.25 -24.18
N PHE A 199 18.81 2.41 -22.93
CA PHE A 199 20.21 2.64 -22.58
C PHE A 199 20.93 1.41 -22.05
N VAL A 200 20.22 0.47 -21.40
CA VAL A 200 20.84 -0.67 -20.70
C VAL A 200 20.70 -1.96 -21.50
N SER A 201 19.56 -2.18 -22.17
CA SER A 201 19.34 -3.37 -22.99
C SER A 201 20.24 -3.39 -24.22
N ASN A 202 20.89 -4.53 -24.46
CA ASN A 202 21.73 -4.73 -25.64
C ASN A 202 20.97 -5.31 -26.85
N HIS A 203 19.64 -5.49 -26.76
CA HIS A 203 18.86 -6.13 -27.81
C HIS A 203 18.23 -5.14 -28.79
N THR A 204 17.36 -4.25 -28.32
CA THR A 204 16.46 -3.49 -29.21
C THR A 204 17.13 -2.27 -29.85
N PHE A 205 18.01 -1.60 -29.12
CA PHE A 205 18.52 -0.28 -29.48
C PHE A 205 20.06 -0.18 -29.47
N SER A 206 20.77 -1.30 -29.34
CA SER A 206 22.22 -1.35 -29.18
C SER A 206 23.01 -0.73 -30.33
N GLY A 207 22.54 -0.87 -31.58
CA GLY A 207 23.18 -0.34 -32.78
C GLY A 207 22.94 1.15 -33.06
N MET A 208 22.12 1.84 -32.25
CA MET A 208 21.82 3.26 -32.47
C MET A 208 22.87 4.19 -31.84
N SER A 209 23.08 5.35 -32.46
CA SER A 209 23.88 6.42 -31.85
C SER A 209 23.23 6.91 -30.55
N PHE A 210 24.03 7.54 -29.69
CA PHE A 210 23.53 8.10 -28.44
C PHE A 210 22.41 9.13 -28.67
N GLU A 211 22.53 9.96 -29.71
CA GLU A 211 21.51 10.95 -30.07
C GLU A 211 20.17 10.29 -30.44
N SER A 212 20.21 9.24 -31.27
CA SER A 212 19.00 8.50 -31.63
C SER A 212 18.37 7.80 -30.43
N LYS A 213 19.20 7.27 -29.50
CA LYS A 213 18.70 6.71 -28.23
C LYS A 213 18.00 7.77 -27.39
N LEU A 214 18.57 8.97 -27.26
CA LEU A 214 17.96 10.04 -26.48
C LEU A 214 16.59 10.46 -27.04
N TRP A 215 16.48 10.66 -28.35
CA TRP A 215 15.19 10.97 -28.99
C TRP A 215 14.18 9.84 -28.85
N THR A 216 14.63 8.58 -28.97
CA THR A 216 13.77 7.41 -28.78
C THR A 216 13.26 7.33 -27.33
N PHE A 217 14.13 7.56 -26.36
CA PHE A 217 13.76 7.59 -24.94
C PHE A 217 12.67 8.63 -24.68
N ILE A 218 12.88 9.89 -25.10
CA ILE A 218 11.92 10.97 -24.91
C ILE A 218 10.58 10.64 -25.59
N ALA A 219 10.62 10.18 -26.85
CA ALA A 219 9.40 9.87 -27.60
C ALA A 219 8.59 8.74 -26.96
N VAL A 220 9.23 7.62 -26.62
CA VAL A 220 8.55 6.45 -26.03
C VAL A 220 8.03 6.77 -24.63
N GLU A 221 8.83 7.45 -23.82
CA GLU A 221 8.44 7.88 -22.47
C GLU A 221 7.20 8.79 -22.52
N HIS A 222 7.19 9.83 -23.36
CA HIS A 222 6.05 10.74 -23.48
C HIS A 222 4.80 10.05 -24.02
N VAL A 223 4.93 9.09 -24.95
CA VAL A 223 3.78 8.31 -25.44
C VAL A 223 3.16 7.48 -24.32
N ILE A 224 3.97 6.81 -23.49
CA ILE A 224 3.47 5.99 -22.38
C ILE A 224 2.88 6.86 -21.28
N LEU A 225 3.51 8.00 -20.95
CA LEU A 225 2.97 8.94 -19.97
C LEU A 225 1.67 9.58 -20.45
N LEU A 226 1.58 9.94 -21.73
CA LEU A 226 0.35 10.44 -22.33
C LEU A 226 -0.75 9.38 -22.26
N PHE A 227 -0.43 8.13 -22.59
CA PHE A 227 -1.38 7.02 -22.49
C PHE A 227 -1.87 6.83 -21.05
N LYS A 228 -0.96 6.86 -20.06
CA LYS A 228 -1.30 6.83 -18.63
C LYS A 228 -2.25 7.97 -18.25
N TYR A 229 -1.94 9.19 -18.69
CA TYR A 229 -2.76 10.37 -18.41
C TYR A 229 -4.15 10.27 -19.05
N VAL A 230 -4.24 9.81 -20.29
CA VAL A 230 -5.53 9.58 -20.96
C VAL A 230 -6.35 8.56 -20.19
N LEU A 231 -5.74 7.45 -19.74
CA LEU A 231 -6.46 6.46 -18.91
C LEU A 231 -6.98 7.06 -17.61
N SER A 232 -6.20 7.92 -16.93
CA SER A 232 -6.66 8.59 -15.70
C SER A 232 -7.79 9.59 -15.93
N VAL A 233 -7.97 10.11 -17.15
CA VAL A 233 -9.09 11.00 -17.47
C VAL A 233 -10.33 10.23 -17.92
N VAL A 234 -10.13 9.06 -18.56
CA VAL A 234 -11.23 8.24 -19.10
C VAL A 234 -11.90 7.41 -18.01
N ILE A 235 -11.17 6.99 -16.98
CA ILE A 235 -11.70 6.18 -15.89
C ILE A 235 -12.13 7.12 -14.76
N ASP A 236 -13.43 7.14 -14.46
CA ASP A 236 -13.97 7.91 -13.33
C ASP A 236 -13.50 7.32 -11.99
N ASP A 237 -13.09 8.18 -11.06
CA ASP A 237 -12.63 7.78 -9.72
C ASP A 237 -13.74 7.15 -8.86
N VAL A 238 -15.00 7.51 -9.13
CA VAL A 238 -16.18 7.05 -8.37
C VAL A 238 -17.08 6.21 -9.28
N PRO A 239 -17.33 4.92 -8.95
CA PRO A 239 -18.26 4.09 -9.69
C PRO A 239 -19.68 4.67 -9.72
N GLU A 240 -20.42 4.43 -10.81
CA GLU A 240 -21.78 4.96 -11.01
C GLU A 240 -22.75 4.60 -9.86
N ASP A 241 -22.71 3.35 -9.39
CA ASP A 241 -23.56 2.90 -8.28
C ASP A 241 -23.31 3.67 -6.98
N VAL A 242 -22.04 4.01 -6.70
CA VAL A 242 -21.65 4.77 -5.52
C VAL A 242 -22.08 6.23 -5.65
N LYS A 243 -21.88 6.82 -6.84
CA LYS A 243 -22.34 8.18 -7.14
C LYS A 243 -23.84 8.31 -6.93
N LEU A 244 -24.61 7.35 -7.44
CA LEU A 244 -26.06 7.31 -7.28
C LEU A 244 -26.49 7.15 -5.80
N GLN A 245 -25.74 6.39 -4.99
CA GLN A 245 -25.96 6.31 -3.55
C GLN A 245 -25.65 7.63 -2.82
N LEU A 246 -24.56 8.30 -3.20
CA LEU A 246 -24.20 9.61 -2.65
C LEU A 246 -25.26 10.67 -3.01
N ASP A 247 -25.72 10.68 -4.26
CA ASP A 247 -26.77 11.59 -4.72
C ASP A 247 -28.10 11.35 -3.99
N ARG A 248 -28.46 10.08 -3.75
CA ARG A 248 -29.64 9.73 -2.92
C ARG A 248 -29.49 10.17 -1.47
N SER A 249 -28.32 9.94 -0.86
CA SER A 249 -28.04 10.35 0.51
C SER A 249 -28.10 11.88 0.65
N LYS A 250 -27.53 12.60 -0.31
CA LYS A 250 -27.60 14.05 -0.40
C LYS A 250 -29.05 14.53 -0.53
N PHE A 251 -29.83 13.95 -1.45
CA PHE A 251 -31.25 14.28 -1.60
C PHE A 251 -32.04 14.08 -0.30
N LEU A 252 -31.83 12.95 0.39
CA LEU A 252 -32.51 12.68 1.66
C LEU A 252 -32.11 13.67 2.76
N ASN A 253 -30.82 14.02 2.87
CA ASN A 253 -30.36 15.01 3.83
C ASN A 253 -30.95 16.40 3.54
N ASP A 254 -30.98 16.81 2.27
CA ASP A 254 -31.55 18.09 1.84
C ASP A 254 -33.04 18.18 2.20
N LYS A 255 -33.78 17.07 2.07
CA LYS A 255 -35.22 17.00 2.36
C LYS A 255 -35.55 16.85 3.84
N VAL A 256 -34.88 15.93 4.54
CA VAL A 256 -35.24 15.55 5.92
C VAL A 256 -34.53 16.43 6.94
N VAL A 257 -33.25 16.72 6.73
CA VAL A 257 -32.42 17.45 7.69
C VAL A 257 -32.50 18.96 7.42
N HIS A 258 -32.31 19.36 6.17
CA HIS A 258 -32.28 20.77 5.80
C HIS A 258 -33.64 21.35 5.42
N LEU A 259 -34.67 20.49 5.28
CA LEU A 259 -36.06 20.88 4.96
C LEU A 259 -36.15 21.83 3.75
N ILE A 260 -35.29 21.61 2.75
CA ILE A 260 -35.27 22.42 1.53
C ILE A 260 -36.50 22.04 0.70
N GLN A 261 -37.41 23.00 0.48
CA GLN A 261 -38.61 22.82 -0.34
C GLN A 261 -38.22 22.56 -1.80
N ASP A 262 -38.93 21.65 -2.49
CA ASP A 262 -38.81 21.52 -3.93
C ASP A 262 -39.39 22.76 -4.63
N ASP A 263 -38.83 23.14 -5.77
CA ASP A 263 -39.40 24.22 -6.60
C ASP A 263 -40.86 23.89 -7.01
N ASP A 264 -41.21 22.59 -7.10
CA ASP A 264 -42.57 22.09 -7.35
C ASP A 264 -43.49 22.15 -6.11
N ASP A 265 -42.95 22.25 -4.89
CA ASP A 265 -43.75 22.34 -3.65
C ASP A 265 -44.48 23.68 -3.56
N ALA A 266 -43.93 24.75 -4.16
CA ALA A 266 -44.58 26.05 -4.21
C ALA A 266 -45.94 26.01 -4.92
N ASP A 267 -46.12 25.10 -5.87
CA ASP A 267 -47.39 24.89 -6.58
C ASP A 267 -48.32 23.90 -5.85
N LEU A 268 -47.79 22.96 -5.06
CA LEU A 268 -48.59 22.06 -4.21
C LEU A 268 -49.18 22.78 -2.97
N VAL A 269 -48.47 23.76 -2.41
CA VAL A 269 -48.91 24.57 -1.26
C VAL A 269 -50.04 25.54 -1.62
N LYS A 270 -50.26 25.85 -2.91
CA LYS A 270 -51.39 26.67 -3.36
C LYS A 270 -52.76 26.00 -3.17
N GLY A 271 -52.81 24.68 -2.96
CA GLY A 271 -54.06 23.91 -2.91
C GLY A 271 -54.47 23.36 -1.55
N ASN A 272 -53.55 22.87 -0.72
CA ASN A 272 -53.90 22.17 0.53
C ASN A 272 -52.92 22.49 1.66
N LYS A 273 -53.29 23.45 2.51
CA LYS A 273 -52.67 23.63 3.83
C LYS A 273 -53.16 22.54 4.78
N LEU A 274 -52.56 21.35 4.72
CA LEU A 274 -52.73 20.36 5.78
C LEU A 274 -51.88 20.81 6.97
N LYS A 275 -52.55 21.43 7.94
CA LYS A 275 -51.94 21.86 9.20
C LYS A 275 -51.65 20.60 10.02
N VAL A 276 -50.40 20.12 9.98
CA VAL A 276 -49.96 19.01 10.83
C VAL A 276 -49.93 19.52 12.26
N ASP A 277 -50.81 18.98 13.11
CA ASP A 277 -50.86 19.30 14.53
C ASP A 277 -49.80 18.47 15.26
N LEU A 278 -48.72 19.12 15.68
CA LEU A 278 -47.58 18.52 16.38
C LEU A 278 -47.73 18.63 17.90
N THR A 279 -48.95 18.47 18.41
CA THR A 279 -49.20 18.49 19.84
C THR A 279 -48.67 17.18 20.44
N ILE A 280 -47.54 17.25 21.13
CA ILE A 280 -46.99 16.12 21.91
C ILE A 280 -47.83 16.03 23.18
N PHE A 281 -48.54 14.91 23.35
CA PHE A 281 -49.24 14.61 24.60
C PHE A 281 -48.26 13.95 25.56
N ASP A 282 -47.99 14.62 26.68
CA ASP A 282 -47.29 14.04 27.82
C ASP A 282 -48.23 13.06 28.55
N GLU A 283 -48.40 11.85 28.03
CA GLU A 283 -48.93 10.74 28.81
C GLU A 283 -48.10 9.49 28.52
N ASP A 284 -47.20 9.18 29.45
CA ASP A 284 -47.02 7.86 30.06
C ASP A 284 -46.02 8.00 31.22
N VAL A 285 -46.58 8.31 32.41
CA VAL A 285 -45.96 8.09 33.73
C VAL A 285 -46.22 6.66 34.18
#